data_AF-A0A3B9L8J5-F1
#
_entry.id   AF-A0A3B9L8J5-F1
#
_cell.length_a   1.000
_cell.length_b   1.000
_cell.length_c   1.000
_cell.angle_alpha   90.00
_cell.angle_beta   90.00
_cell.angle_gamma   90.00
#
_symmetry.space_group_name_H-M   'P 1'
#
loop_
_entity.id
_entity.type
_entity.pdbx_description
1 polymer ?
#
loop_
_entity_poly.entity_id
_entity_poly.type
_entity_poly.pdbx_seq_one_letter_code
_entity_poly.pdbx_strand_id
1 'polypeptide(L)' 'MAQYFVINADNPQPRLIKQTVEILQQGGVVAYPTDSSYALGCALGNKEAQALIRQVRGVDERHLFTLMCRNLSELSV' A
#
# COMPACT_ATOMS: atom_id res chain seq x y z
N MET A 1 -7.56 0.85 15.27
CA MET A 1 -8.77 1.23 14.50
C MET A 1 -8.30 1.80 13.17
N ALA A 2 -8.90 1.41 12.05
CA ALA A 2 -8.46 1.90 10.74
C ALA A 2 -8.90 3.35 10.52
N GLN A 3 -8.02 4.16 9.93
CA GLN A 3 -8.36 5.51 9.48
C GLN A 3 -8.98 5.42 8.08
N TYR A 4 -10.08 6.15 7.84
CA TYR A 4 -10.77 6.17 6.56
C TYR A 4 -10.60 7.53 5.88
N PHE A 5 -10.03 7.53 4.68
CA PHE A 5 -9.87 8.73 3.86
C PHE A 5 -10.78 8.67 2.64
N VAL A 6 -11.57 9.72 2.45
CA VAL A 6 -12.30 9.96 1.21
C VAL A 6 -11.42 10.83 0.31
N ILE A 7 -10.83 10.22 -0.71
CA ILE A 7 -9.94 10.89 -1.66
C ILE A 7 -10.66 10.99 -3.01
N ASN A 8 -10.61 12.15 -3.66
CA ASN A 8 -11.12 12.31 -5.02
C ASN A 8 -10.20 11.56 -6.00
N ALA A 9 -10.77 10.72 -6.87
CA ALA A 9 -9.99 9.86 -7.77
C ALA A 9 -9.28 10.64 -8.89
N ASP A 10 -9.92 11.68 -9.43
CA ASP A 10 -9.40 12.46 -10.57
C ASP A 10 -8.47 13.60 -10.11
N ASN A 11 -8.69 14.12 -8.90
CA ASN A 11 -7.92 15.19 -8.29
C ASN A 11 -7.65 14.90 -6.80
N PRO A 12 -6.74 13.96 -6.49
CA PRO A 12 -6.45 13.55 -5.11
C PRO A 12 -5.97 14.72 -4.25
N GLN A 13 -6.56 14.88 -3.07
CA GLN A 13 -6.20 15.95 -2.15
C GLN A 13 -4.78 15.72 -1.60
N PRO A 14 -3.79 16.60 -1.87
CA PRO A 14 -2.38 16.35 -1.52
C PRO A 14 -2.17 16.14 -0.02
N ARG A 15 -2.95 16.83 0.83
CA ARG A 15 -2.90 16.68 2.29
C ARG A 15 -3.23 15.27 2.74
N LEU A 16 -4.25 14.64 2.14
CA LEU A 16 -4.65 13.26 2.50
C LEU A 16 -3.62 12.25 2.00
N ILE A 17 -3.09 12.45 0.78
CA ILE A 17 -2.00 11.63 0.26
C ILE A 17 -0.78 11.69 1.17
N LYS A 18 -0.39 12.88 1.64
CA LYS A 18 0.72 13.04 2.59
C LYS A 18 0.49 12.27 3.89
N GLN A 19 -0.72 12.33 4.45
CA GLN A 19 -1.07 11.55 5.65
C GLN A 19 -0.98 10.04 5.41
N THR A 20 -1.42 9.55 4.24
CA THR A 20 -1.26 8.14 3.86
C THR A 20 0.21 7.74 3.78
N VAL A 21 1.07 8.60 3.23
CA VAL A 21 2.52 8.35 3.16
C VAL A 21 3.15 8.31 4.56
N GLU A 22 2.76 9.21 5.46
CA GLU A 22 3.23 9.20 6.86
C GLU A 22 2.86 7.88 7.57
N ILE A 23 1.64 7.35 7.34
CA ILE A 23 1.22 6.04 7.87
C ILE A 23 2.11 4.93 7.32
N LEU A 24 2.39 4.90 6.02
CA LEU A 24 3.27 3.91 5.40
C LEU A 24 4.69 3.98 5.98
N GLN A 25 5.24 5.18 6.15
CA GLN A 25 6.57 5.41 6.73
C GLN A 25 6.67 4.97 8.20
N GLN A 26 5.57 5.06 8.95
CA GLN A 26 5.47 4.57 10.32
C GLN A 26 5.20 3.05 10.41
N GLY A 27 5.22 2.35 9.26
CA GLY A 27 5.06 0.91 9.19
C GLY A 27 3.62 0.41 9.12
N GLY A 28 2.67 1.30 8.84
CA GLY A 28 1.26 0.95 8.65
C GLY A 28 1.00 0.19 7.33
N VAL A 29 -0.17 -0.45 7.29
CA VAL A 29 -0.75 -1.07 6.09
C VAL A 29 -1.92 -0.23 5.61
N VAL A 30 -2.01 0.00 4.30
CA VAL A 30 -3.08 0.78 3.68
C VAL A 30 -3.83 -0.06 2.66
N ALA A 31 -5.14 0.14 2.57
CA ALA A 31 -5.95 -0.31 1.44
C ALA A 31 -6.17 0.88 0.50
N TYR A 32 -5.79 0.76 -0.77
CA TYR A 32 -5.86 1.86 -1.74
C TYR A 32 -6.40 1.38 -3.09
N PRO A 33 -7.13 2.23 -3.83
CA PRO A 33 -7.64 1.88 -5.14
C PRO A 33 -6.52 1.86 -6.19
N THR A 34 -6.62 0.92 -7.13
CA THR A 34 -5.86 0.90 -8.39
C THR A 34 -6.83 0.90 -9.58
N ASP A 35 -6.30 0.87 -10.79
CA ASP A 35 -7.07 0.70 -12.03
C ASP A 35 -7.81 -0.65 -12.13
N SER A 36 -7.34 -1.67 -11.40
CA SER A 36 -7.86 -3.04 -11.46
C SER A 36 -8.79 -3.36 -10.28
N SER A 37 -8.42 -2.96 -9.06
CA SER A 37 -9.21 -3.16 -7.84
C SER A 37 -8.54 -2.46 -6.66
N TYR A 38 -8.97 -2.72 -5.43
CA TYR A 38 -8.22 -2.34 -4.25
C TYR A 38 -7.03 -3.26 -4.00
N ALA A 39 -5.92 -2.65 -3.60
CA ALA A 39 -4.71 -3.34 -3.15
C ALA A 39 -4.43 -3.06 -1.67
N LEU A 40 -3.73 -3.99 -1.02
CA LEU A 40 -3.09 -3.75 0.27
C LEU A 40 -1.62 -3.41 0.03
N GLY A 41 -1.13 -2.38 0.70
CA GLY A 41 0.25 -1.91 0.57
C GLY A 41 0.89 -1.59 1.91
N CYS A 42 2.20 -1.74 1.97
CA CYS A 42 3.04 -1.32 3.07
C CYS A 42 4.39 -0.81 2.53
N ALA A 43 5.20 -0.20 3.40
CA ALA A 43 6.58 0.14 3.04
C ALA A 43 7.40 -1.14 2.74
N LEU A 44 8.30 -1.04 1.76
CA LEU A 44 9.21 -2.12 1.39
C LEU A 44 10.11 -2.52 2.58
N GLY A 45 10.34 -3.82 2.75
CA GLY A 45 11.20 -4.34 3.81
C GLY A 45 10.56 -4.40 5.21
N ASN A 46 9.34 -3.87 5.40
CA ASN A 46 8.63 -3.98 6.66
C ASN A 46 8.04 -5.40 6.84
N LYS A 47 8.76 -6.26 7.57
CA LYS A 47 8.38 -7.66 7.81
C LYS A 47 7.05 -7.81 8.58
N GLU A 48 6.81 -6.94 9.55
CA GLU A 48 5.58 -6.98 10.37
C GLU A 48 4.35 -6.63 9.53
N ALA A 49 4.45 -5.58 8.72
CA ALA A 49 3.38 -5.17 7.81
C ALA A 49 3.11 -6.23 6.74
N GLN A 50 4.15 -6.89 6.21
CA GLN A 50 3.98 -8.02 5.28
C GLN A 50 3.26 -9.20 5.94
N ALA A 51 3.59 -9.55 7.19
CA ALA A 51 2.90 -10.59 7.93
C ALA A 51 1.41 -10.25 8.13
N LEU A 52 1.11 -9.00 8.45
CA LEU A 52 -0.28 -8.52 8.54
C LEU A 52 -1.02 -8.63 7.20
N ILE A 53 -0.39 -8.25 6.08
CA ILE A 53 -1.01 -8.41 4.74
C ILE A 53 -1.29 -9.89 4.45
N ARG A 54 -0.35 -10.80 4.75
CA ARG A 54 -0.58 -12.25 4.58
C ARG A 54 -1.76 -12.74 5.42
N GLN A 55 -1.83 -12.34 6.68
CA GLN A 55 -2.92 -12.69 7.59
C GLN A 55 -4.27 -12.20 7.05
N VAL A 56 -4.36 -10.94 6.61
CA VAL A 56 -5.60 -10.36 6.05
C VAL A 56 -5.99 -11.04 4.74
N ARG A 57 -5.02 -11.40 3.90
CA ARG A 57 -5.25 -12.05 2.60
C ARG A 57 -5.46 -13.55 2.70
N GLY A 58 -5.17 -14.18 3.84
CA GLY A 58 -5.23 -15.63 4.02
C GLY A 58 -4.25 -16.39 3.12
N VAL A 59 -3.08 -15.81 2.83
CA VAL A 59 -2.05 -16.42 1.97
C VAL A 59 -0.82 -16.82 2.77
N ASP A 60 -0.08 -17.81 2.25
CA ASP A 60 1.12 -18.32 2.90
C ASP A 60 2.39 -17.53 2.52
N GLU A 61 3.54 -18.01 2.99
CA GLU A 61 4.84 -17.38 2.74
C GLU A 61 5.33 -17.56 1.30
N ARG A 62 4.81 -18.54 0.55
CA ARG A 62 5.18 -18.82 -0.84
C ARG A 62 4.48 -17.88 -1.81
N HIS A 63 3.40 -17.22 -1.38
CA HIS A 63 2.72 -16.21 -2.17
C HIS A 63 3.66 -15.03 -2.47
N LEU A 64 3.83 -14.74 -3.76
CA LEU A 64 4.62 -13.60 -4.21
C LEU A 64 3.88 -12.30 -3.91
N PHE A 65 4.61 -11.33 -3.38
CA PHE A 65 4.13 -9.95 -3.29
C PHE A 65 4.30 -9.21 -4.62
N THR A 66 3.46 -8.19 -4.81
CA THR A 66 3.59 -7.24 -5.90
C THR A 66 4.38 -6.02 -5.43
N LEU A 67 5.39 -5.61 -6.21
CA LEU A 67 6.01 -4.30 -6.06
C LEU A 67 5.23 -3.29 -6.90
N MET A 68 4.61 -2.31 -6.24
CA MET A 68 3.90 -1.22 -6.93
C MET A 68 4.91 -0.14 -7.31
N CYS A 69 5.07 0.10 -8.61
CA CYS A 69 6.01 1.08 -9.16
C CYS A 69 5.25 2.17 -9.91
N ARG A 70 5.79 3.39 -9.90
CA ARG A 70 5.23 4.52 -10.65
C ARG A 70 5.39 4.36 -12.16
N ASN A 71 6.51 3.78 -12.59
CA ASN A 71 6.85 3.54 -13.98
C ASN A 71 7.94 2.46 -14.10
N LEU A 72 8.24 2.02 -15.33
CA LEU A 72 9.23 0.98 -15.60
C LEU A 72 10.66 1.34 -15.20
N SER A 73 11.02 2.62 -15.15
CA SER A 73 12.37 3.04 -14.74
C SER A 73 12.67 2.75 -13.27
N GLU A 74 11.64 2.60 -12.43
CA GLU A 74 11.82 2.16 -11.04
C GLU A 74 12.18 0.67 -10.91
N LEU A 75 11.99 -0.13 -11.97
CA LEU A 75 12.39 -1.55 -12.00
C LEU A 75 13.85 -1.76 -12.37
N SER A 76 14.49 -0.79 -13.02
CA SER A 76 15.82 -0.95 -13.62
C SER A 76 16.99 -0.63 -12.67
N VAL A 77 16.75 -0.61 -11.36
CA VAL A 77 17.75 -0.27 -10.34
C VAL A 77 18.29 -1.53 -9.67
#